data_AF-A0A7S2VD00-F1
#
_entry.id   AF-A0A7S2VD00-F1
#
_cell.length_a   1.000
_cell.length_b   1.000
_cell.length_c   1.000
_cell.angle_alpha   90.00
_cell.angle_beta   90.00
_cell.angle_gamma   90.00
#
_symmetry.space_group_name_H-M   'P 1'
#
loop_
_entity.id
_entity.type
_entity.pdbx_description
1 polymer ?
#
loop_
_entity_poly.entity_id
_entity_poly.type
_entity_poly.pdbx_seq_one_letter_code
_entity_poly.pdbx_strand_id
1 'polypeptide(L)'
;EKLVQEWASGGRPWGFDPSVNPNSADQIFRAQMIRSYLEENGVPAILKPNTKAESEKSIPIADALRKAVQFYGMLQTEDGHWSGDYGGPLFLMPGLIAVWYCMGQPTLMLNENEQQLMKEYMINHQQADGGWGTHIESPSTMFGTTLNYVALRLL
;
A
#
# COMPACT_ATOMS: atom_id res chain seq x y z
N GLU A 1 16.54 -2.65 -9.31
CA GLU A 1 15.12 -3.06 -9.26
C GLU A 1 14.81 -4.19 -8.28
N LYS A 2 15.32 -5.42 -8.44
CA LYS A 2 15.00 -6.54 -7.53
C LYS A 2 15.18 -6.24 -6.04
N LEU A 3 16.30 -5.59 -5.67
CA LEU A 3 16.58 -5.17 -4.29
C LEU A 3 15.54 -4.18 -3.75
N VAL A 4 15.12 -3.22 -4.58
CA VAL A 4 14.12 -2.20 -4.22
C VAL A 4 12.78 -2.87 -3.91
N GLN A 5 12.35 -3.79 -4.76
CA GLN A 5 11.10 -4.54 -4.59
C GLN A 5 11.14 -5.41 -3.32
N GLU A 6 12.25 -6.11 -3.09
CA GLU A 6 12.44 -6.94 -1.89
C GLU A 6 12.37 -6.11 -0.60
N TRP A 7 13.02 -4.95 -0.57
CA TRP A 7 13.00 -4.06 0.59
C TRP A 7 11.64 -3.40 0.80
N ALA A 8 10.99 -2.96 -0.28
CA ALA A 8 9.67 -2.36 -0.22
C ALA A 8 8.59 -3.35 0.23
N SER A 9 8.67 -4.61 -0.19
CA SER A 9 7.75 -5.67 0.24
C SER A 9 8.09 -6.29 1.59
N GLY A 10 9.25 -5.97 2.17
CA GLY A 10 9.76 -6.61 3.39
C GLY A 10 10.01 -8.11 3.19
N GLY A 11 10.44 -8.52 2.00
CA GLY A 11 10.71 -9.91 1.63
C GLY A 11 9.49 -10.72 1.17
N ARG A 12 8.30 -10.12 1.12
CA ARG A 12 7.09 -10.75 0.54
C ARG A 12 7.15 -10.77 -1.00
N PRO A 13 6.36 -11.63 -1.68
CA PRO A 13 6.17 -11.52 -3.12
C PRO A 13 5.78 -10.10 -3.52
N TRP A 14 6.40 -9.59 -4.57
CA TRP A 14 6.10 -8.26 -5.08
C TRP A 14 4.75 -8.26 -5.79
N GLY A 15 3.87 -7.33 -5.42
CA GLY A 15 2.53 -7.21 -5.97
C GLY A 15 1.45 -7.22 -4.88
N PHE A 16 0.23 -6.86 -5.28
CA PHE A 16 -0.94 -6.95 -4.42
C PHE A 16 -1.55 -8.35 -4.52
N ASP A 17 -1.74 -9.00 -3.37
CA ASP A 17 -2.42 -10.28 -3.27
C ASP A 17 -3.27 -10.27 -1.98
N PRO A 18 -4.59 -10.07 -2.09
CA PRO A 18 -5.46 -9.95 -0.93
C PRO A 18 -5.59 -11.24 -0.13
N SER A 19 -5.19 -12.39 -0.70
CA SER A 19 -5.16 -13.68 0.01
C SER A 19 -3.97 -13.81 0.95
N VAL A 20 -2.88 -13.07 0.69
CA VAL A 20 -1.66 -13.06 1.50
C VAL A 20 -1.64 -11.84 2.42
N ASN A 21 -1.97 -10.68 1.88
CA ASN A 21 -2.08 -9.44 2.62
C ASN A 21 -3.17 -8.54 1.98
N PRO A 22 -4.30 -8.33 2.66
CA PRO A 22 -5.39 -7.49 2.14
C PRO A 22 -5.00 -6.01 2.06
N ASN A 23 -3.90 -5.59 2.69
CA ASN A 23 -3.38 -4.23 2.60
C ASN A 23 -2.23 -4.14 1.59
N SER A 24 -2.19 -3.05 0.80
CA SER A 24 -1.13 -2.80 -0.20
C SER A 24 0.28 -2.68 0.41
N ALA A 25 0.35 -2.38 1.71
CA ALA A 25 1.53 -2.15 2.54
C ALA A 25 2.46 -1.06 1.98
N ASP A 26 1.91 -0.08 1.27
CA ASP A 26 2.67 1.02 0.66
C ASP A 26 3.78 0.56 -0.28
N GLN A 27 3.68 -0.64 -0.85
CA GLN A 27 4.79 -1.24 -1.59
C GLN A 27 5.33 -0.31 -2.69
N ILE A 28 4.44 0.32 -3.46
CA ILE A 28 4.81 1.24 -4.54
C ILE A 28 5.50 2.49 -3.97
N PHE A 29 4.94 3.11 -2.94
CA PHE A 29 5.52 4.29 -2.29
C PHE A 29 6.90 3.98 -1.70
N ARG A 30 7.03 2.90 -0.94
CA ARG A 30 8.31 2.45 -0.38
C ARG A 30 9.34 2.19 -1.48
N ALA A 31 8.95 1.56 -2.58
CA ALA A 31 9.84 1.33 -3.70
C ALA A 31 10.31 2.63 -4.36
N GLN A 32 9.45 3.64 -4.46
CA GLN A 32 9.85 4.97 -4.95
C GLN A 32 10.86 5.63 -4.01
N MET A 33 10.55 5.70 -2.70
CA MET A 33 11.44 6.31 -1.70
C MET A 33 12.80 5.62 -1.63
N ILE A 34 12.81 4.29 -1.59
CA ILE A 34 14.04 3.49 -1.58
C ILE A 34 14.83 3.71 -2.87
N ARG A 35 14.17 3.75 -4.03
CA ARG A 35 14.85 3.97 -5.31
C ARG A 35 15.54 5.33 -5.33
N SER A 36 14.83 6.41 -4.98
CA SER A 36 15.39 7.75 -4.90
C SER A 36 16.57 7.83 -3.93
N TYR A 37 16.44 7.25 -2.74
CA TYR A 37 17.52 7.20 -1.76
C TYR A 37 18.77 6.49 -2.31
N LEU A 38 18.59 5.35 -2.96
CA LEU A 38 19.69 4.55 -3.51
C LEU A 38 20.38 5.22 -4.70
N GLU A 39 19.65 5.98 -5.52
CA GLU A 39 20.22 6.74 -6.63
C GLU A 39 21.15 7.86 -6.14
N GLU A 40 20.82 8.50 -5.01
CA GLU A 40 21.61 9.58 -4.44
C GLU A 40 22.75 9.08 -3.53
N ASN A 41 22.48 8.09 -2.67
CA ASN A 41 23.37 7.70 -1.57
C ASN A 41 24.04 6.33 -1.77
N GLY A 42 23.54 5.53 -2.72
CA GLY A 42 23.91 4.13 -2.86
C GLY A 42 23.39 3.23 -1.72
N VAL A 43 23.75 1.95 -1.77
CA VAL A 43 23.30 0.95 -0.78
C VAL A 43 24.03 1.14 0.56
N PRO A 44 23.31 1.41 1.67
CA PRO A 44 23.92 1.55 3.00
C PRO A 44 24.71 0.30 3.39
N ALA A 45 25.92 0.48 3.93
CA ALA A 45 26.81 -0.62 4.26
C ALA A 45 26.17 -1.65 5.22
N ILE A 46 25.38 -1.18 6.19
CA ILE A 46 24.70 -2.02 7.19
C ILE A 46 23.55 -2.87 6.62
N LEU A 47 23.04 -2.49 5.45
CA LEU A 47 21.96 -3.21 4.75
C LEU A 47 22.50 -4.13 3.64
N LYS A 48 23.81 -4.13 3.37
CA LYS A 48 24.41 -5.06 2.41
C LYS A 48 24.29 -6.49 2.94
N PRO A 49 23.91 -7.47 2.10
CA PRO A 49 23.91 -8.87 2.50
C PRO A 49 25.32 -9.28 2.92
N ASN A 50 25.48 -9.86 4.11
CA ASN A 50 26.75 -10.45 4.53
C ASN A 50 27.03 -11.66 3.61
N THR A 51 28.13 -11.62 2.87
CA THR A 51 28.58 -12.72 1.98
C THR A 51 29.09 -13.94 2.75
N LYS A 52 29.25 -13.85 4.07
CA LYS A 52 29.46 -15.01 4.93
C LYS A 52 28.11 -15.57 5.33
N ALA A 53 27.85 -16.81 4.92
CA ALA A 53 26.71 -17.60 5.36
C ALA A 53 26.67 -17.69 6.89
N GLU A 54 26.07 -16.71 7.54
CA GLU A 54 25.57 -16.86 8.91
C GLU A 54 24.17 -17.46 8.79
N SER A 55 24.17 -18.75 8.47
CA SER A 55 23.10 -19.64 8.89
C SER A 55 22.92 -19.48 10.41
N GLU A 56 21.72 -19.09 10.83
CA GLU A 56 21.17 -19.37 12.17
C GLU A 56 21.89 -18.77 13.40
N LYS A 57 22.58 -17.62 13.28
CA LYS A 57 22.94 -16.83 14.47
C LYS A 57 21.97 -15.67 14.67
N SER A 58 21.43 -15.55 15.89
CA SER A 58 20.53 -14.44 16.24
C SER A 58 21.25 -13.11 15.99
N ILE A 59 20.69 -12.27 15.12
CA ILE A 59 21.21 -10.91 14.90
C ILE A 59 21.17 -10.20 16.25
N PRO A 60 22.27 -9.59 16.73
CA PRO A 60 22.23 -8.79 17.94
C PRO A 60 21.14 -7.72 17.82
N ILE A 61 20.34 -7.52 18.88
CA ILE A 61 19.22 -6.56 18.89
C ILE A 61 19.69 -5.17 18.41
N ALA A 62 20.90 -4.76 18.79
CA ALA A 62 21.49 -3.50 18.35
C ALA A 62 21.64 -3.40 16.82
N ASP A 63 22.01 -4.48 16.14
CA ASP A 63 22.16 -4.49 14.69
C ASP A 63 20.81 -4.52 13.98
N ALA A 64 19.84 -5.26 14.51
CA ALA A 64 18.46 -5.22 14.02
C ALA A 64 17.88 -3.80 14.13
N LEU A 65 18.09 -3.12 15.27
CA LEU A 65 17.67 -1.74 15.48
C LEU A 65 18.33 -0.78 14.49
N ARG A 66 19.64 -0.86 14.30
CA ARG A 66 20.35 0.00 13.35
C ARG A 66 19.87 -0.22 11.91
N LYS A 67 19.62 -1.47 11.51
CA LYS A 67 19.03 -1.79 10.19
C LYS A 67 17.63 -1.20 10.04
N ALA A 68 16.78 -1.33 11.07
CA ALA A 68 15.44 -0.77 11.05
C ALA A 68 15.44 0.76 10.95
N VAL A 69 16.28 1.45 11.74
CA VAL A 69 16.44 2.90 11.69
C VAL A 69 16.96 3.34 10.32
N GLN A 70 17.97 2.65 9.77
CA GLN A 70 18.48 2.95 8.43
C GLN A 70 17.39 2.78 7.37
N PHE A 71 16.59 1.71 7.46
CA PHE A 71 15.50 1.47 6.52
C PHE A 71 14.41 2.52 6.61
N TYR A 72 13.88 2.79 7.80
CA TYR A 72 12.84 3.80 7.98
C TYR A 72 13.34 5.22 7.67
N GLY A 73 14.64 5.50 7.85
CA GLY A 73 15.24 6.76 7.42
C GLY A 73 15.14 6.98 5.90
N MET A 74 15.17 5.92 5.08
CA MET A 74 14.96 6.04 3.64
C MET A 74 13.52 6.40 3.26
N LEU A 75 12.56 6.22 4.18
CA LEU A 75 11.13 6.46 3.94
C LEU A 75 10.65 7.82 4.46
N GLN A 76 11.54 8.63 5.05
CA GLN A 76 11.21 9.96 5.53
C GLN A 76 11.03 10.90 4.33
N THR A 77 9.95 11.67 4.32
CA THR A 77 9.65 12.67 3.27
C THR A 77 10.47 13.94 3.45
N GLU A 78 10.45 14.80 2.43
CA GLU A 78 11.27 16.03 2.39
C GLU A 78 10.99 17.02 3.52
N ASP A 79 9.75 17.04 4.04
CA ASP A 79 9.32 17.85 5.18
C ASP A 79 9.48 17.14 6.54
N GLY A 80 10.05 15.92 6.55
CA GLY A 80 10.45 15.18 7.73
C GLY A 80 9.41 14.22 8.31
N HIS A 81 8.23 14.06 7.68
CA HIS A 81 7.22 13.09 8.12
C HIS A 81 7.42 11.69 7.50
N TRP A 82 6.58 10.73 7.88
CA TRP A 82 6.52 9.40 7.25
C TRP A 82 5.13 9.18 6.69
N SER A 83 5.01 9.13 5.36
CA SER A 83 3.75 8.80 4.71
C SER A 83 3.46 7.30 4.81
N GLY A 84 2.18 6.95 4.76
CA GLY A 84 1.73 5.56 4.69
C GLY A 84 0.24 5.44 4.39
N ASP A 85 -0.12 4.29 3.84
CA ASP A 85 -1.48 3.86 3.51
C ASP A 85 -2.24 3.71 4.83
N TYR A 86 -3.22 4.59 4.99
CA TYR A 86 -4.10 4.65 6.14
C TYR A 86 -5.54 4.28 5.74
N GLY A 87 -5.67 3.36 4.78
CA GLY A 87 -6.93 2.77 4.36
C GLY A 87 -7.46 1.72 5.33
N GLY A 88 -8.44 0.96 4.85
CA GLY A 88 -9.06 -0.13 5.61
C GLY A 88 -10.58 -0.10 5.51
N PRO A 89 -11.27 0.98 5.95
CA PRO A 89 -12.72 1.07 5.87
C PRO A 89 -13.24 1.16 4.42
N LEU A 90 -14.17 0.27 4.05
CA LEU A 90 -14.75 0.19 2.70
C LEU A 90 -16.08 0.94 2.54
N PHE A 91 -16.36 1.89 3.44
CA PHE A 91 -17.58 2.73 3.40
C PHE A 91 -17.30 4.23 3.27
N LEU A 92 -16.02 4.64 3.22
CA LEU A 92 -15.64 6.04 3.03
C LEU A 92 -15.72 6.47 1.56
N MET A 93 -15.07 5.70 0.68
CA MET A 93 -15.04 5.97 -0.76
C MET A 93 -16.44 5.98 -1.41
N PRO A 94 -17.38 5.06 -1.07
CA PRO A 94 -18.75 5.16 -1.55
C PRO A 94 -19.44 6.49 -1.22
N GLY A 95 -19.22 7.04 -0.02
CA GLY A 95 -19.77 8.34 0.37
C GLY A 95 -19.23 9.49 -0.46
N LEU A 96 -17.91 9.50 -0.70
CA LEU A 96 -17.24 10.48 -1.58
C LEU A 96 -17.82 10.45 -3.00
N ILE A 97 -17.95 9.26 -3.58
CA ILE A 97 -18.45 9.04 -4.94
C ILE A 97 -19.91 9.47 -5.07
N ALA A 98 -20.75 9.16 -4.08
CA ALA A 98 -22.14 9.59 -4.08
C ALA A 98 -22.27 11.12 -4.09
N VAL A 99 -21.48 11.83 -3.28
CA VAL A 99 -21.46 13.30 -3.26
C VAL A 99 -20.95 13.85 -4.58
N TRP A 100 -19.84 13.31 -5.12
CA TRP A 100 -19.31 13.70 -6.42
C TRP A 100 -20.34 13.55 -7.55
N TYR A 101 -21.07 12.43 -7.58
CA TYR A 101 -22.12 12.18 -8.55
C TYR A 101 -23.27 13.20 -8.43
N CYS A 102 -23.76 13.45 -7.20
CA CYS A 102 -24.81 14.43 -6.94
C CYS A 102 -24.42 15.86 -7.34
N MET A 103 -23.13 16.20 -7.33
CA MET A 103 -22.62 17.50 -7.76
C MET A 103 -22.47 17.62 -9.29
N GLY A 104 -22.90 16.63 -10.07
CA GLY A 104 -22.77 16.65 -11.53
C GLY A 104 -21.39 16.24 -12.04
N GLN A 105 -20.68 15.40 -11.27
CA GLN A 105 -19.41 14.77 -11.66
C GLN A 105 -18.30 15.76 -12.06
N PRO A 106 -17.98 16.77 -11.23
CA PRO A 106 -16.96 17.75 -11.57
C PRO A 106 -15.57 17.12 -11.69
N THR A 107 -14.91 17.34 -12.83
CA THR A 107 -13.55 16.84 -13.12
C THR A 107 -12.46 17.50 -12.27
N LEU A 108 -12.75 18.67 -11.69
CA LEU A 108 -11.88 19.33 -10.71
C LEU A 108 -11.75 18.52 -9.41
N MET A 109 -12.77 17.72 -9.07
CA MET A 109 -12.78 16.90 -7.86
C MET A 109 -12.27 15.49 -8.11
N LEU A 110 -12.77 14.82 -9.16
CA LEU A 110 -12.32 13.50 -9.59
C LEU A 110 -12.12 13.48 -11.11
N ASN A 111 -10.87 13.39 -11.55
CA ASN A 111 -10.52 13.20 -12.95
C ASN A 111 -10.58 11.72 -13.37
N GLU A 112 -10.42 11.44 -14.65
CA GLU A 112 -10.54 10.08 -15.21
C GLU A 112 -9.55 9.08 -14.59
N ASN A 113 -8.32 9.51 -14.27
CA ASN A 113 -7.33 8.65 -13.63
C ASN A 113 -7.72 8.31 -12.18
N GLU A 114 -8.21 9.30 -11.43
CA GLU A 114 -8.69 9.09 -10.05
C GLU A 114 -9.88 8.13 -10.04
N GLN A 115 -10.83 8.31 -10.96
CA GLN A 115 -11.98 7.41 -11.12
C GLN A 115 -11.53 5.99 -11.46
N GLN A 116 -10.57 5.82 -12.39
CA GLN A 116 -10.05 4.50 -12.73
C GLN A 116 -9.36 3.84 -11.53
N LEU A 117 -8.50 4.56 -10.82
CA LEU A 117 -7.80 4.02 -9.64
C LEU A 117 -8.76 3.68 -8.49
N MET A 118 -9.85 4.42 -8.33
CA MET A 118 -10.92 4.08 -7.39
C MET A 118 -11.64 2.78 -7.78
N LYS A 119 -11.93 2.57 -9.08
CA LYS A 119 -12.50 1.31 -9.59
C LYS A 119 -11.57 0.14 -9.30
N GLU A 120 -10.29 0.27 -9.65
CA GLU A 120 -9.27 -0.77 -9.39
C GLU A 120 -9.17 -1.09 -7.90
N TYR A 121 -9.15 -0.07 -7.03
CA TYR A 121 -9.12 -0.28 -5.58
C TYR A 121 -10.33 -1.09 -5.11
N MET A 122 -11.54 -0.75 -5.53
CA MET A 122 -12.74 -1.50 -5.15
C MET A 122 -12.71 -2.93 -5.70
N ILE A 123 -12.35 -3.14 -6.96
CA ILE A 123 -12.26 -4.48 -7.57
C ILE A 123 -11.22 -5.34 -6.86
N ASN A 124 -10.07 -4.79 -6.52
CA ASN A 124 -9.00 -5.48 -5.80
C ASN A 124 -9.43 -6.01 -4.41
N HIS A 125 -10.40 -5.34 -3.78
CA HIS A 125 -10.93 -5.73 -2.46
C HIS A 125 -12.28 -6.46 -2.53
N GLN A 126 -12.74 -6.82 -3.74
CA GLN A 126 -13.92 -7.67 -3.90
C GLN A 126 -13.58 -9.09 -3.40
N GLN A 127 -14.45 -9.63 -2.56
CA GLN A 127 -14.30 -10.99 -2.05
C GLN A 127 -14.61 -12.01 -3.14
N ALA A 128 -14.16 -13.25 -2.96
CA ALA A 128 -14.38 -14.34 -3.92
C ALA A 128 -15.87 -14.66 -4.17
N ASP A 129 -16.75 -14.31 -3.24
CA ASP A 129 -18.21 -14.42 -3.38
C ASP A 129 -18.86 -13.25 -4.14
N GLY A 130 -18.06 -12.28 -4.59
CA GLY A 130 -18.49 -11.10 -5.33
C GLY A 130 -18.92 -9.91 -4.46
N GLY A 131 -18.88 -10.04 -3.13
CA GLY A 131 -19.27 -8.96 -2.20
C GLY A 131 -18.10 -8.13 -1.68
N TRP A 132 -18.45 -7.16 -0.83
CA TRP A 132 -17.51 -6.36 -0.04
C TRP A 132 -17.90 -6.35 1.44
N GLY A 133 -16.91 -6.36 2.31
CA GLY A 133 -17.09 -6.20 3.74
C GLY A 133 -17.14 -4.73 4.18
N THR A 134 -17.15 -4.49 5.49
CA THR A 134 -17.10 -3.12 6.05
C THR A 134 -15.68 -2.55 6.06
N HIS A 135 -14.67 -3.41 5.94
CA HIS A 135 -13.26 -3.08 5.78
C HIS A 135 -12.56 -4.17 4.94
N ILE A 136 -11.32 -3.92 4.51
CA ILE A 136 -10.55 -4.80 3.59
C ILE A 136 -10.34 -6.24 4.10
N GLU A 137 -10.39 -6.47 5.42
CA GLU A 137 -10.25 -7.80 6.05
C GLU A 137 -11.60 -8.44 6.41
N SER A 138 -12.70 -7.77 6.12
CA SER A 138 -14.05 -8.18 6.52
C SER A 138 -14.66 -9.11 5.46
N PRO A 139 -15.38 -10.18 5.85
CA PRO A 139 -16.18 -10.95 4.90
C PRO A 139 -17.27 -10.07 4.28
N SER A 140 -17.84 -10.52 3.17
CA SER A 140 -18.91 -9.79 2.50
C SER A 140 -20.09 -9.51 3.42
N THR A 141 -20.55 -8.26 3.39
CA THR A 141 -21.73 -7.80 4.14
C THR A 141 -22.69 -7.12 3.18
N MET A 142 -23.99 -7.09 3.54
CA MET A 142 -24.97 -6.32 2.77
C MET A 142 -24.57 -4.84 2.69
N PHE A 143 -24.14 -4.26 3.81
CA PHE A 143 -23.73 -2.85 3.88
C PHE A 143 -22.54 -2.56 2.95
N GLY A 144 -21.44 -3.29 3.09
CA GLY A 144 -20.26 -3.12 2.24
C GLY A 144 -20.56 -3.37 0.76
N THR A 145 -21.26 -4.47 0.46
CA THR A 145 -21.58 -4.85 -0.93
C THR A 145 -22.49 -3.84 -1.59
N THR A 146 -23.57 -3.41 -0.94
CA THR A 146 -24.50 -2.42 -1.52
C THR A 146 -23.79 -1.10 -1.78
N LEU A 147 -22.99 -0.60 -0.81
CA LEU A 147 -22.30 0.68 -0.98
C LEU A 147 -21.26 0.63 -2.10
N ASN A 148 -20.40 -0.39 -2.13
CA ASN A 148 -19.35 -0.50 -3.15
C ASN A 148 -19.94 -0.79 -4.54
N TYR A 149 -20.98 -1.61 -4.64
CA TYR A 149 -21.70 -1.84 -5.90
C TYR A 149 -22.28 -0.54 -6.45
N VAL A 150 -23.01 0.23 -5.63
CA VAL A 150 -23.59 1.51 -6.06
C VAL A 150 -22.48 2.49 -6.47
N ALA A 151 -21.41 2.59 -5.67
CA ALA A 151 -20.27 3.45 -5.99
C ALA A 151 -19.65 3.12 -7.35
N LEU A 152 -19.42 1.83 -7.65
CA LEU A 152 -18.92 1.37 -8.95
C LEU A 152 -19.86 1.67 -10.12
N ARG A 153 -21.17 1.82 -9.89
CA ARG A 153 -22.15 2.20 -10.91
C ARG A 153 -22.21 3.71 -11.17
N LEU A 154 -21.80 4.52 -10.18
CA LEU A 154 -21.80 5.98 -10.28
C LEU A 154 -20.49 6.52 -10.92
N LEU A 155 -19.38 5.81 -10.71
CA LEU A 155 -18.12 6.02 -11.43
C LEU A 155 -18.18 5.52 -12.88
#